data_AF-A0A358PD88-F1
#
_entry.id   AF-A0A358PD88-F1
#
_cell.length_a   1.000
_cell.length_b   1.000
_cell.length_c   1.000
_cell.angle_alpha   90.00
_cell.angle_beta   90.00
_cell.angle_gamma   90.00
#
_symmetry.space_group_name_H-M   'P 1'
#
loop_
_entity.id
_entity.type
_entity.pdbx_description
1 polymer ?
#
loop_
_entity_poly.entity_id
_entity_poly.type
_entity_poly.pdbx_seq_one_letter_code
_entity_poly.pdbx_strand_id
1 'polypeptide(L)'
;MYHCQTGDHKLAPNIGALALAGDAAALSAVRLMLQSLGTVAANAALSLGARAGVVIAGGIAGKLSALLGDSGLIDRFDDHGRRGPYLHSMPLYLSVDPLAGLRGAAAAIDNRYLARRIILV
;
A
#
# COMPACT_ATOMS: atom_id res chain seq x y z
N MET A 1 -10.21 -11.69 12.02
CA MET A 1 -11.63 -11.77 11.58
C MET A 1 -12.13 -10.34 11.48
N TYR A 2 -12.74 -9.93 10.35
CA TYR A 2 -13.22 -8.54 10.18
C TYR A 2 -14.73 -8.51 10.38
N HIS A 3 -15.21 -7.57 11.19
CA HIS A 3 -16.63 -7.36 11.47
C HIS A 3 -17.17 -6.29 10.52
N CYS A 4 -18.21 -6.62 9.73
CA CYS A 4 -18.95 -5.61 9.00
C CYS A 4 -19.74 -4.74 9.99
N GLN A 5 -19.90 -3.45 9.72
CA GLN A 5 -20.76 -2.56 10.52
C GLN A 5 -22.23 -3.03 10.56
N THR A 6 -22.61 -3.95 9.68
CA THR A 6 -23.93 -4.61 9.61
C THR A 6 -24.06 -5.85 10.51
N GLY A 7 -23.03 -6.25 11.25
CA GLY A 7 -23.04 -7.44 12.12
C GLY A 7 -22.58 -8.75 11.43
N ASP A 8 -22.42 -8.74 10.10
CA ASP A 8 -21.91 -9.89 9.36
C ASP A 8 -20.40 -10.07 9.51
N HIS A 9 -19.95 -11.32 9.37
CA HIS A 9 -18.53 -11.68 9.37
C HIS A 9 -18.07 -12.08 7.97
N LYS A 10 -17.03 -11.42 7.47
CA LYS A 10 -16.41 -11.74 6.17
C LYS A 10 -14.90 -11.83 6.33
N LEU A 11 -14.28 -12.80 5.65
CA LEU A 11 -12.82 -12.87 5.56
C LEU A 11 -12.31 -11.75 4.62
N ALA A 12 -11.13 -11.19 4.91
CA ALA A 12 -10.50 -10.19 4.03
C ALA A 12 -10.46 -10.57 2.54
N PRO A 13 -10.05 -11.79 2.13
CA PRO A 13 -10.07 -12.18 0.72
C PRO A 13 -11.48 -12.11 0.11
N ASN A 14 -12.53 -12.38 0.87
CA ASN A 14 -13.91 -12.31 0.39
C ASN A 14 -14.33 -10.85 0.17
N ILE A 15 -13.89 -9.93 1.03
CA ILE A 15 -14.16 -8.49 0.85
C ILE A 15 -13.52 -8.00 -0.45
N GLY A 16 -12.26 -8.36 -0.71
CA GLY A 16 -11.59 -7.99 -1.96
C GLY A 16 -12.27 -8.56 -3.20
N ALA A 17 -12.65 -9.85 -3.17
CA ALA A 17 -13.35 -10.49 -4.27
C ALA A 17 -14.73 -9.86 -4.55
N LEU A 18 -15.52 -9.57 -3.50
CA LEU A 18 -16.82 -8.93 -3.61
C LEU A 18 -16.71 -7.49 -4.15
N ALA A 19 -15.70 -6.74 -3.72
CA ALA A 19 -15.45 -5.40 -4.23
C ALA A 19 -15.14 -5.40 -5.73
N LEU A 20 -14.30 -6.34 -6.19
CA LEU A 20 -14.02 -6.53 -7.62
C LEU A 20 -15.26 -6.98 -8.41
N ALA A 21 -16.20 -7.67 -7.76
CA ALA A 21 -17.49 -8.05 -8.34
C ALA A 21 -18.56 -6.92 -8.29
N GLY A 22 -18.23 -5.75 -7.74
CA GLY A 22 -19.14 -4.59 -7.71
C GLY A 22 -20.07 -4.50 -6.49
N ASP A 23 -19.86 -5.32 -5.45
CA ASP A 23 -20.65 -5.21 -4.22
C ASP A 23 -20.38 -3.85 -3.54
N ALA A 24 -21.45 -3.09 -3.28
CA ALA A 24 -21.34 -1.71 -2.82
C ALA A 24 -20.69 -1.58 -1.43
N ALA A 25 -21.01 -2.49 -0.51
CA ALA A 25 -20.45 -2.45 0.84
C ALA A 25 -18.96 -2.83 0.84
N ALA A 26 -18.59 -3.86 0.09
CA ALA A 26 -17.20 -4.27 -0.08
C ALA A 26 -16.37 -3.21 -0.81
N LEU A 27 -16.93 -2.58 -1.85
CA LEU A 27 -16.31 -1.43 -2.53
C LEU A 27 -16.04 -0.28 -1.56
N SER A 28 -17.02 0.07 -0.72
CA SER A 28 -16.85 1.11 0.31
C SER A 28 -15.72 0.76 1.29
N ALA A 29 -15.67 -0.47 1.76
CA ALA A 29 -14.61 -0.94 2.65
C ALA A 29 -13.22 -0.91 2.00
N VAL A 30 -13.10 -1.37 0.75
CA VAL A 30 -11.84 -1.35 -0.01
C VAL A 30 -11.40 0.08 -0.29
N ARG A 31 -12.32 0.98 -0.67
CA ARG A 31 -12.03 2.40 -0.86
C ARG A 31 -11.50 3.04 0.42
N LEU A 32 -12.15 2.80 1.55
CA LEU A 32 -11.67 3.31 2.85
C LEU A 32 -10.25 2.83 3.14
N MET A 33 -9.96 1.54 2.94
CA MET A 33 -8.62 0.97 3.13
C MET A 33 -7.59 1.64 2.21
N LEU A 34 -7.89 1.81 0.92
CA LEU A 34 -6.98 2.43 -0.06
C LEU A 34 -6.78 3.93 0.20
N GLN A 35 -7.80 4.62 0.68
CA GLN A 35 -7.74 6.01 1.14
C GLN A 35 -6.82 6.15 2.36
N SER A 36 -6.99 5.29 3.37
CA SER A 36 -6.09 5.25 4.52
C SER A 36 -4.65 4.91 4.11
N LEU A 37 -4.46 4.01 3.14
CA LEU A 37 -3.15 3.70 2.58
C LEU A 37 -2.51 4.93 1.93
N GLY A 38 -3.27 5.73 1.18
CA GLY A 38 -2.79 7.00 0.60
C GLY A 38 -2.27 7.97 1.66
N THR A 39 -3.01 8.17 2.75
CA THR A 39 -2.57 9.02 3.87
C THR A 39 -1.30 8.46 4.55
N VAL A 40 -1.22 7.15 4.78
CA VAL A 40 -0.03 6.54 5.37
C VAL A 40 1.19 6.69 4.46
N ALA A 41 1.02 6.48 3.15
CA ALA A 41 2.08 6.62 2.17
C ALA A 41 2.62 8.05 2.10
N ALA A 42 1.75 9.06 2.12
CA ALA A 42 2.13 10.46 2.14
C ALA A 42 2.85 10.86 3.43
N ASN A 43 2.36 10.41 4.58
CA ASN A 43 3.04 10.62 5.86
C ASN A 43 4.45 9.99 5.87
N ALA A 44 4.62 8.78 5.32
CA ALA A 44 5.92 8.14 5.19
C ALA A 44 6.85 8.94 4.27
N ALA A 45 6.34 9.42 3.13
CA ALA A 45 7.10 10.22 2.18
C ALA A 45 7.61 11.52 2.81
N LEU A 46 6.76 12.21 3.57
CA LEU A 46 7.13 13.43 4.29
C LEU A 46 8.11 13.17 5.44
N SER A 47 7.90 12.09 6.19
CA SER A 47 8.73 11.75 7.36
C SER A 47 10.16 11.36 6.95
N LEU A 48 10.31 10.68 5.82
CA LEU A 48 11.60 10.20 5.32
C LEU A 48 12.24 11.17 4.31
N GLY A 49 11.53 12.20 3.88
CA GLY A 49 11.98 13.10 2.82
C GLY A 49 12.17 12.39 1.49
N ALA A 50 11.28 11.45 1.15
CA ALA A 50 11.35 10.68 -0.08
C ALA A 50 11.23 11.60 -1.30
N ARG A 51 12.22 11.61 -2.20
CA ARG A 51 12.24 12.46 -3.41
C ARG A 51 12.02 11.69 -4.71
N ALA A 52 12.39 10.42 -4.73
CA ALA A 52 12.30 9.57 -5.91
C ALA A 52 10.92 8.93 -6.10
N GLY A 53 10.04 9.05 -5.09
CA GLY A 53 8.73 8.42 -5.09
C GLY A 53 8.49 7.50 -3.90
N VAL A 54 7.31 6.89 -3.92
CA VAL A 54 6.89 5.88 -2.95
C VAL A 54 6.54 4.59 -3.68
N VAL A 55 7.03 3.47 -3.20
CA VAL A 55 6.68 2.14 -3.72
C VAL A 55 5.70 1.46 -2.78
N ILE A 56 4.49 1.22 -3.25
CA ILE A 56 3.50 0.39 -2.58
C ILE A 56 3.85 -1.08 -2.87
N ALA A 57 4.35 -1.77 -1.85
CA ALA A 57 4.63 -3.19 -1.90
C ALA A 57 3.58 -3.99 -1.11
N GLY A 58 3.46 -5.27 -1.44
CA GLY A 58 2.57 -6.21 -0.75
C GLY A 58 1.46 -6.76 -1.64
N GLY A 59 0.94 -7.94 -1.26
CA GLY A 59 0.06 -8.72 -2.14
C GLY A 59 -1.36 -8.16 -2.32
N ILE A 60 -1.88 -7.40 -1.35
CA ILE A 60 -3.28 -6.94 -1.39
C ILE A 60 -3.47 -5.80 -2.38
N ALA A 61 -2.60 -4.78 -2.37
CA ALA A 61 -2.69 -3.67 -3.31
C ALA A 61 -2.58 -4.13 -4.77
N GLY A 62 -1.70 -5.10 -5.04
CA GLY A 62 -1.60 -5.74 -6.37
C GLY A 62 -2.90 -6.46 -6.80
N LYS A 63 -3.51 -7.22 -5.88
CA LYS A 63 -4.79 -7.91 -6.12
C LYS A 63 -5.97 -6.97 -6.34
N LEU A 64 -5.89 -5.74 -5.84
CA LEU A 64 -6.92 -4.70 -5.97
C LEU A 64 -6.54 -3.62 -7.00
N SER A 65 -5.56 -3.88 -7.86
CA SER A 65 -5.02 -2.90 -8.81
C SER A 65 -6.08 -2.25 -9.71
N ALA A 66 -7.09 -3.02 -10.13
CA ALA A 66 -8.22 -2.52 -10.92
C ALA A 66 -9.07 -1.45 -10.20
N LEU A 67 -8.99 -1.37 -8.86
CA LEU A 67 -9.74 -0.43 -8.05
C LEU A 67 -8.92 0.81 -7.65
N LEU A 68 -7.60 0.82 -7.88
CA LEU A 68 -6.72 1.90 -7.40
C LEU A 68 -7.01 3.26 -8.04
N GLY A 69 -7.36 3.27 -9.33
CA GLY A 69 -7.64 4.52 -10.06
C GLY A 69 -8.80 5.31 -9.46
N ASP A 70 -9.88 4.61 -9.09
CA ASP A 70 -11.13 5.22 -8.62
C ASP A 70 -11.34 5.08 -7.10
N SER A 71 -10.26 4.78 -6.35
CA SER A 71 -10.37 4.59 -4.89
C SER A 71 -10.28 5.88 -4.08
N GLY A 72 -9.79 6.97 -4.69
CA GLY A 72 -9.39 8.19 -3.97
C GLY A 72 -8.08 8.02 -3.19
N LEU A 73 -7.23 7.07 -3.57
CA LEU A 73 -5.92 6.90 -2.94
C LEU A 73 -5.03 8.11 -3.21
N ILE A 74 -5.01 8.59 -4.46
CA ILE A 74 -4.22 9.77 -4.86
C ILE A 74 -4.76 11.03 -4.18
N ASP A 75 -6.08 11.21 -4.14
CA ASP A 75 -6.69 12.35 -3.45
C ASP A 75 -6.24 12.43 -1.98
N ARG A 76 -6.24 11.29 -1.29
CA ARG A 76 -5.77 11.20 0.11
C ARG A 76 -4.27 11.31 0.26
N PHE A 77 -3.50 10.92 -0.75
CA PHE A 77 -2.06 11.12 -0.76
C PHE A 77 -1.72 12.61 -0.88
N ASP A 78 -2.44 13.35 -1.73
CA ASP A 78 -2.20 14.79 -1.94
C ASP A 78 -2.76 15.69 -0.82
N ASP A 79 -3.75 15.21 -0.05
CA ASP A 79 -4.45 15.96 1.01
C ASP A 79 -3.60 16.16 2.29
N HIS A 80 -2.54 16.99 2.20
CA HIS A 80 -1.64 17.31 3.33
C HIS A 80 -1.40 18.82 3.50
N GLY A 81 -2.40 19.63 3.15
CA GLY A 81 -2.40 21.09 3.32
C GLY A 81 -1.15 21.76 2.73
N ARG A 82 -0.41 22.52 3.53
CA ARG A 82 0.81 23.24 3.09
C ARG A 82 1.90 22.33 2.49
N ARG A 83 1.84 21.02 2.73
CA ARG A 83 2.80 20.03 2.22
C ARG A 83 2.33 19.38 0.91
N GLY A 84 1.10 19.66 0.46
CA GLY A 84 0.54 19.14 -0.78
C GLY A 84 1.45 19.34 -2.01
N PRO A 85 2.07 20.51 -2.24
CA PRO A 85 2.95 20.70 -3.41
C PRO A 85 4.15 19.75 -3.46
N TYR A 86 4.66 19.31 -2.31
CA TYR A 86 5.75 18.33 -2.24
C TYR A 86 5.28 16.93 -2.69
N LEU A 87 4.03 16.58 -2.37
CA LEU A 87 3.45 15.27 -2.64
C LEU A 87 2.86 15.17 -4.05
N HIS A 88 2.29 16.25 -4.58
CA HIS A 88 1.61 16.26 -5.87
C HIS A 88 2.50 15.87 -7.06
N SER A 89 3.82 16.12 -6.96
CA SER A 89 4.80 15.73 -7.99
C SER A 89 5.43 14.35 -7.75
N MET A 90 5.09 13.69 -6.64
CA MET A 90 5.70 12.45 -6.20
C MET A 90 5.11 11.26 -6.95
N PRO A 91 5.94 10.45 -7.64
CA PRO A 91 5.43 9.24 -8.27
C PRO A 91 5.12 8.16 -7.22
N LEU A 92 3.96 7.51 -7.40
CA LEU A 92 3.54 6.32 -6.67
C LEU A 92 3.69 5.10 -7.58
N TYR A 93 4.46 4.12 -7.13
CA TYR A 93 4.70 2.88 -7.87
C TYR A 93 4.02 1.71 -7.16
N LEU A 94 3.44 0.79 -7.94
CA LEU A 94 2.93 -0.47 -7.43
C LEU A 94 3.91 -1.59 -7.76
N SER A 95 4.46 -2.24 -6.74
CA SER A 95 5.30 -3.42 -6.94
C SER A 95 4.42 -4.64 -7.26
N VAL A 96 4.49 -5.12 -8.50
CA VAL A 96 3.74 -6.31 -8.98
C VAL A 96 4.60 -7.57 -9.06
N ASP A 97 5.90 -7.47 -8.73
CA ASP A 97 6.81 -8.62 -8.75
C ASP A 97 6.53 -9.57 -7.55
N PRO A 98 6.10 -10.83 -7.80
CA PRO A 98 5.79 -11.78 -6.73
C PRO A 98 7.02 -12.22 -5.94
N LEU A 99 8.23 -12.06 -6.47
CA LEU A 99 9.48 -12.45 -5.81
C LEU A 99 10.28 -11.24 -5.32
N ALA A 100 9.69 -10.03 -5.29
CA ALA A 100 10.38 -8.81 -4.89
C ALA A 100 11.08 -8.95 -3.52
N GLY A 101 10.42 -9.60 -2.55
CA GLY A 101 10.98 -9.88 -1.24
C GLY A 101 12.20 -10.81 -1.28
N LEU A 102 12.14 -11.88 -2.08
CA LEU A 102 13.25 -12.83 -2.23
C LEU A 102 14.43 -12.21 -2.98
N ARG A 103 14.17 -11.41 -4.03
CA ARG A 103 15.22 -10.65 -4.73
C ARG A 103 15.88 -9.63 -3.82
N GLY A 104 15.10 -8.93 -3.00
CA GLY A 104 15.62 -8.03 -1.97
C GLY A 104 16.49 -8.76 -0.95
N ALA A 105 16.08 -9.95 -0.51
CA ALA A 105 16.86 -10.78 0.41
C ALA A 105 18.20 -11.23 -0.21
N ALA A 106 18.19 -11.67 -1.47
CA ALA A 106 19.41 -12.03 -2.21
C ALA A 106 20.36 -10.82 -2.32
N ALA A 107 19.85 -9.66 -2.75
CA ALA A 107 20.63 -8.43 -2.83
C ALA A 107 21.17 -7.96 -1.46
N ALA A 108 20.42 -8.21 -0.39
CA ALA A 108 20.84 -7.87 0.97
C ALA A 108 22.00 -8.75 1.48
N ILE A 109 22.01 -10.05 1.13
CA ILE A 109 23.11 -10.96 1.49
C ILE A 109 24.43 -10.54 0.81
N ASP A 110 24.37 -10.13 -0.45
CA ASP A 110 25.56 -9.68 -1.20
C ASP A 110 26.02 -8.25 -0.82
N ASN A 111 25.17 -7.49 -0.12
CA ASN A 111 25.51 -6.14 0.29
C ASN A 111 26.52 -6.15 1.45
N ARG A 112 27.76 -5.73 1.17
CA ARG A 112 28.86 -5.68 2.15
C ARG A 112 28.54 -4.94 3.47
N TYR A 113 27.58 -4.01 3.47
CA TYR A 113 27.16 -3.28 4.66
C TYR A 113 26.10 -4.02 5.50
N LEU A 114 25.44 -5.03 4.91
CA LEU A 114 24.43 -5.89 5.56
C LEU A 114 24.94 -7.32 5.82
N ALA A 115 25.94 -7.76 5.06
CA ALA A 115 26.48 -9.13 5.05
C ALA A 115 27.12 -9.60 6.37
N ARG A 116 27.33 -8.73 7.36
CA ARG A 116 28.02 -9.06 8.63
C ARG A 116 27.22 -8.69 9.88
N ARG A 117 26.00 -9.21 10.05
CA ARG A 117 25.28 -9.13 11.34
C ARG A 117 24.38 -10.34 11.62
N ILE A 118 24.85 -11.57 11.36
CA ILE A 118 24.37 -12.70 12.17
C ILE A 118 25.00 -12.50 13.55
N ILE A 119 24.31 -11.76 14.42
CA ILE A 119 24.55 -11.90 15.86
C ILE A 119 23.97 -13.27 16.17
N LEU A 120 24.85 -14.28 16.24
CA LEU A 120 24.51 -15.56 16.83
C LEU A 120 24.11 -15.26 18.27
N VAL A 121 22.81 -15.32 18.55
CA VAL A 121 22.28 -15.40 19.92
C VAL A 121 22.30 -16.86 20.33
#